data_AF-A0A9D1HJS9-F1
#
_entry.id   AF-A0A9D1HJS9-F1
#
_cell.length_a   1.000
_cell.length_b   1.000
_cell.length_c   1.000
_cell.angle_alpha   90.00
_cell.angle_beta   90.00
_cell.angle_gamma   90.00
#
_symmetry.space_group_name_H-M   'P 1'
#
loop_
_entity.id
_entity.type
_entity.pdbx_description
1 polymer ?
#
loop_
_entity_poly.entity_id
_entity_poly.type
_entity_poly.pdbx_seq_one_letter_code
_entity_poly.pdbx_strand_id
1 'polypeptide(L)'
;MDKAEKTVKVGLIGLGTVGGGTLEVLAKNSALIANRAVPIEVSRICNLNVAYAEQRIAELGLSNTTATGDYNDLINDPEIDIVIELIGGIHPALEMVTSALSAGKSVVTANKDLIASHGAELFKLANQEGVDFFFEASVAGGIPVLKALKDSLAANNILEIMGIVNGTTNYILSQMAAGGADFQPCLKRAQELGYAEADPTNDIEGFDAARKMAILASIAYNTNITEDMVYVEGITKISKFDIAYAAQLGYTIKLVGLAKPAPEDDDAIAVCVYPLMIAKEHPMAAVNDVFNAVFVKGDALGQSMLYGRGAGALPTASAVAGDVITAAKKIVNHTRGVSGLRFFEHKRVLPIGECVNKYYIRLMVQDKPKVLAQIADALAASDISLDSVIQKRVMDSGLAEIVLITHKVKEANMQEAIGRVNRLACVDTVASLIRVNDD
;
A
#
# COMPACT_ATOMS: atom_id res chain seq x y z
N MET A 1 -36.19 -11.19 27.70
CA MET A 1 -35.89 -9.88 28.26
C MET A 1 -35.25 -9.08 27.15
N ASP A 2 -36.04 -8.25 26.48
CA ASP A 2 -35.59 -7.32 25.45
C ASP A 2 -34.63 -6.31 26.07
N LYS A 3 -33.32 -6.51 25.88
CA LYS A 3 -32.41 -5.36 25.91
C LYS A 3 -32.80 -4.54 24.69
N ALA A 4 -33.39 -3.37 24.89
CA ALA A 4 -33.38 -2.35 23.85
C ALA A 4 -31.91 -2.20 23.42
N GLU A 5 -31.59 -2.62 22.19
CA GLU A 5 -30.21 -2.59 21.70
C GLU A 5 -29.74 -1.14 21.73
N LYS A 6 -28.66 -0.85 22.47
CA LYS A 6 -28.05 0.48 22.50
C LYS A 6 -27.66 0.83 21.07
N THR A 7 -28.33 1.82 20.46
CA THR A 7 -27.90 2.42 19.20
C THR A 7 -26.61 3.20 19.44
N VAL A 8 -25.57 2.88 18.68
CA VAL A 8 -24.28 3.59 18.73
C VAL A 8 -24.35 4.77 17.77
N LYS A 9 -24.12 5.97 18.29
CA LYS A 9 -24.14 7.21 17.48
C LYS A 9 -22.75 7.56 16.98
N VAL A 10 -22.66 7.91 15.71
CA VAL A 10 -21.40 8.22 15.02
C VAL A 10 -21.43 9.59 14.37
N GLY A 11 -20.32 10.31 14.47
CA GLY A 11 -20.07 11.56 13.76
C GLY A 11 -19.15 11.33 12.56
N LEU A 12 -19.43 11.96 11.42
CA LEU A 12 -18.62 11.84 10.20
C LEU A 12 -17.98 13.19 9.82
N ILE A 13 -16.66 13.23 9.70
CA ILE A 13 -15.89 14.40 9.27
C ILE A 13 -15.38 14.14 7.84
N GLY A 14 -15.82 14.99 6.91
CA GLY A 14 -15.46 14.89 5.49
C GLY A 14 -16.48 14.09 4.69
N LEU A 15 -17.12 14.75 3.72
CA LEU A 15 -18.15 14.15 2.85
C LEU A 15 -17.71 14.09 1.37
N GLY A 16 -16.42 13.84 1.13
CA GLY A 16 -15.88 13.58 -0.21
C GLY A 16 -16.27 12.20 -0.75
N THR A 17 -15.54 11.69 -1.72
CA THR A 17 -15.82 10.38 -2.37
C THR A 17 -15.98 9.22 -1.37
N VAL A 18 -15.06 9.10 -0.42
CA VAL A 18 -15.11 8.04 0.61
C VAL A 18 -16.16 8.35 1.68
N GLY A 19 -16.29 9.60 2.11
CA GLY A 19 -17.29 10.03 3.09
C GLY A 19 -18.72 9.80 2.61
N GLY A 20 -19.02 10.22 1.39
CA GLY A 20 -20.31 9.99 0.74
C GLY A 20 -20.61 8.49 0.56
N GLY A 21 -19.62 7.70 0.15
CA GLY A 21 -19.74 6.24 0.08
C GLY A 21 -19.99 5.60 1.45
N THR A 22 -19.33 6.08 2.50
CA THR A 22 -19.49 5.58 3.88
C THR A 22 -20.89 5.88 4.40
N LEU A 23 -21.36 7.11 4.21
CA LEU A 23 -22.71 7.52 4.57
C LEU A 23 -23.76 6.66 3.85
N GLU A 24 -23.57 6.43 2.55
CA GLU A 24 -24.45 5.59 1.74
C GLU A 24 -24.48 4.13 2.22
N VAL A 25 -23.31 3.53 2.49
CA VAL A 25 -23.20 2.14 2.96
C VAL A 25 -23.87 1.97 4.32
N LEU A 26 -23.63 2.87 5.27
CA LEU A 26 -24.23 2.83 6.61
C LEU A 26 -25.75 3.03 6.55
N ALA A 27 -26.22 3.99 5.74
CA ALA A 27 -27.65 4.29 5.60
C ALA A 27 -28.41 3.13 4.94
N LYS A 28 -27.97 2.69 3.76
CA LYS A 28 -28.65 1.66 2.96
C LYS A 28 -28.65 0.30 3.63
N ASN A 29 -27.61 -0.02 4.41
CA ASN A 29 -27.47 -1.31 5.08
C ASN A 29 -27.80 -1.27 6.58
N SER A 30 -28.39 -0.19 7.09
CA SER A 30 -28.69 -0.01 8.52
C SER A 30 -29.41 -1.20 9.15
N ALA A 31 -30.48 -1.72 8.52
CA ALA A 31 -31.21 -2.90 8.99
C ALA A 31 -30.36 -4.18 8.96
N LEU A 32 -29.51 -4.35 7.96
CA LEU A 32 -28.60 -5.49 7.86
C LEU A 32 -27.53 -5.44 8.96
N ILE A 33 -26.98 -4.25 9.21
CA ILE A 33 -25.96 -3.99 10.23
C ILE A 33 -26.53 -4.25 11.62
N ALA A 34 -27.72 -3.73 11.92
CA ALA A 34 -28.40 -3.97 13.19
C ALA A 34 -28.58 -5.47 13.45
N ASN A 35 -29.11 -6.22 12.47
CA ASN A 35 -29.33 -7.67 12.60
C ASN A 35 -28.05 -8.51 12.73
N ARG A 36 -26.92 -8.04 12.17
CA ARG A 36 -25.64 -8.78 12.19
C ARG A 36 -24.72 -8.36 13.33
N ALA A 37 -24.91 -7.17 13.87
CA ALA A 37 -24.02 -6.56 14.84
C ALA A 37 -24.80 -5.75 15.87
N VAL A 38 -24.88 -4.44 15.70
CA VAL A 38 -25.57 -3.51 16.61
C VAL A 38 -26.17 -2.36 15.78
N PRO A 39 -27.25 -1.72 16.22
CA PRO A 39 -27.79 -0.55 15.54
C PRO A 39 -26.79 0.62 15.56
N ILE A 40 -26.59 1.26 14.41
CA ILE A 40 -25.66 2.38 14.22
C ILE A 40 -26.41 3.54 13.58
N GLU A 41 -26.25 4.74 14.13
CA GLU A 41 -26.86 5.97 13.64
C GLU A 41 -25.79 7.02 13.37
N VAL A 42 -25.74 7.53 12.13
CA VAL A 42 -24.93 8.72 11.83
C VAL A 42 -25.70 9.93 12.36
N SER A 43 -25.28 10.52 13.48
CA SER A 43 -26.02 11.62 14.11
C SER A 43 -25.60 12.99 13.59
N ARG A 44 -24.34 13.14 13.18
CA ARG A 44 -23.78 14.43 12.76
C ARG A 44 -22.74 14.30 11.65
N ILE A 45 -22.77 15.22 10.71
CA ILE A 45 -21.82 15.29 9.59
C ILE A 45 -21.13 16.66 9.61
N CYS A 46 -19.81 16.68 9.74
CA CYS A 46 -18.98 17.87 9.57
C CYS A 46 -18.45 17.96 8.15
N ASN A 47 -18.78 19.04 7.44
CA ASN A 47 -18.29 19.31 6.10
C ASN A 47 -18.17 20.82 5.86
N LEU A 48 -17.12 21.25 5.16
CA LEU A 48 -16.92 22.69 4.83
C LEU A 48 -18.12 23.27 4.06
N ASN A 49 -18.71 22.49 3.16
CA ASN A 49 -19.97 22.84 2.52
C ASN A 49 -21.13 22.17 3.25
N VAL A 50 -21.70 22.89 4.22
CA VAL A 50 -22.81 22.40 5.06
C VAL A 50 -24.06 22.12 4.22
N ALA A 51 -24.40 23.01 3.27
CA ALA A 51 -25.57 22.83 2.40
C ALA A 51 -25.47 21.56 1.55
N TYR A 52 -24.27 21.22 1.08
CA TYR A 52 -24.03 19.94 0.39
C TYR A 52 -24.28 18.74 1.31
N ALA A 53 -23.84 18.81 2.57
CA ALA A 53 -24.09 17.74 3.55
C ALA A 53 -25.59 17.60 3.87
N GLU A 54 -26.32 18.71 4.05
CA GLU A 54 -27.78 18.71 4.24
C GLU A 54 -28.52 18.08 3.07
N GLN A 55 -28.10 18.38 1.83
CA GLN A 55 -28.66 17.75 0.63
C GLN A 55 -28.48 16.23 0.67
N ARG A 56 -27.28 15.75 0.98
CA ARG A 56 -26.97 14.31 1.06
C ARG A 56 -27.75 13.60 2.17
N ILE A 57 -27.95 14.26 3.31
CA ILE A 57 -28.80 13.78 4.42
C ILE A 57 -30.24 13.59 3.95
N ALA A 58 -30.78 14.59 3.25
CA ALA A 58 -32.15 14.55 2.72
C ALA A 58 -32.34 13.44 1.66
N GLU A 59 -31.38 13.30 0.73
CA GLU A 59 -31.39 12.27 -0.31
C GLU A 59 -31.40 10.84 0.25
N LEU A 60 -30.77 10.63 1.41
CA LEU A 60 -30.71 9.33 2.09
C LEU A 60 -31.80 9.14 3.16
N GLY A 61 -32.68 10.12 3.37
CA GLY A 61 -33.78 10.05 4.34
C GLY A 61 -33.32 9.99 5.79
N LEU A 62 -32.17 10.59 6.12
CA LEU A 62 -31.55 10.51 7.44
C LEU A 62 -32.10 11.60 8.39
N SER A 63 -33.36 11.45 8.83
CA SER A 63 -34.09 12.49 9.57
C SER A 63 -33.48 12.88 10.93
N ASN A 64 -32.65 12.02 11.51
CA ASN A 64 -32.00 12.26 12.81
C ASN A 64 -30.55 12.77 12.66
N THR A 65 -30.09 13.00 11.42
CA THR A 65 -28.73 13.47 11.13
C THR A 65 -28.73 14.98 10.91
N THR A 66 -27.76 15.67 11.49
CA THR A 66 -27.53 17.10 11.28
C THR A 66 -26.19 17.38 10.61
N ALA A 67 -26.08 18.49 9.89
CA ALA A 67 -24.84 18.94 9.28
C ALA A 67 -24.25 20.13 10.06
N THR A 68 -22.93 20.24 10.07
CA THR A 68 -22.19 21.36 10.68
C THR A 68 -20.91 21.64 9.88
N GLY A 69 -20.38 22.85 10.04
CA GLY A 69 -19.05 23.24 9.55
C GLY A 69 -17.95 23.16 10.62
N ASP A 70 -18.30 22.88 11.89
CA ASP A 70 -17.38 22.82 13.01
C ASP A 70 -17.27 21.39 13.54
N TYR A 71 -16.08 20.80 13.51
CA TYR A 71 -15.86 19.45 14.01
C TYR A 71 -15.98 19.36 15.53
N ASN A 72 -15.86 20.48 16.26
CA ASN A 72 -16.05 20.52 17.71
C ASN A 72 -17.48 20.15 18.11
N ASP A 73 -18.46 20.39 17.23
CA ASP A 73 -19.84 19.96 17.44
C ASP A 73 -19.97 18.43 17.50
N LEU A 74 -19.05 17.68 16.89
CA LEU A 74 -19.03 16.22 16.95
C LEU A 74 -18.29 15.75 18.20
N ILE A 75 -17.19 16.43 18.54
CA ILE A 75 -16.33 16.08 19.68
C ILE A 75 -16.97 16.39 21.02
N ASN A 76 -17.70 17.51 21.12
CA ASN A 76 -18.33 17.94 22.36
C ASN A 76 -19.71 17.30 22.58
N ASP A 77 -20.26 16.60 21.59
CA ASP A 77 -21.54 15.91 21.71
C ASP A 77 -21.36 14.64 22.57
N PRO A 78 -21.96 14.57 23.78
CA PRO A 78 -21.81 13.43 24.66
C PRO A 78 -22.51 12.17 24.14
N GLU A 79 -23.42 12.31 23.16
CA GLU A 79 -24.11 11.18 22.57
C GLU A 79 -23.28 10.48 21.50
N ILE A 80 -22.29 11.14 20.89
CA ILE A 80 -21.45 10.55 19.85
C ILE A 80 -20.39 9.65 20.48
N ASP A 81 -20.45 8.34 20.19
CA ASP A 81 -19.49 7.35 20.68
C ASP A 81 -18.26 7.21 19.74
N ILE A 82 -18.44 7.41 18.43
CA ILE A 82 -17.42 7.18 17.39
C ILE A 82 -17.31 8.40 16.47
N VAL A 83 -16.09 8.82 16.14
CA VAL A 83 -15.81 9.82 15.09
C VAL A 83 -15.14 9.15 13.89
N ILE A 84 -15.67 9.39 12.70
CA ILE A 84 -15.14 8.90 11.42
C ILE A 84 -14.43 10.08 10.74
N GLU A 85 -13.12 9.98 10.48
CA GLU A 85 -12.32 11.03 9.82
C GLU A 85 -11.93 10.61 8.40
N LEU A 86 -12.33 11.41 7.40
CA LEU A 86 -12.17 11.12 5.98
C LEU A 86 -11.78 12.35 5.13
N ILE A 87 -11.01 13.29 5.70
CA ILE A 87 -10.59 14.51 5.01
C ILE A 87 -9.25 14.38 4.28
N GLY A 88 -8.41 13.42 4.70
CA GLY A 88 -7.07 13.22 4.13
C GLY A 88 -6.07 14.32 4.55
N GLY A 89 -4.79 14.12 4.24
CA GLY A 89 -3.70 15.03 4.66
C GLY A 89 -3.41 14.97 6.16
N ILE A 90 -2.37 15.67 6.61
CA ILE A 90 -1.97 15.63 8.03
C ILE A 90 -2.75 16.66 8.85
N HIS A 91 -2.80 17.91 8.38
CA HIS A 91 -3.52 19.00 9.05
C HIS A 91 -4.73 19.41 8.20
N PRO A 92 -5.92 19.62 8.79
CA PRO A 92 -6.24 19.61 10.22
C PRO A 92 -6.63 18.22 10.80
N ALA A 93 -6.36 17.12 10.09
CA ALA A 93 -6.81 15.78 10.50
C ALA A 93 -6.22 15.33 11.84
N LEU A 94 -4.94 15.61 12.07
CA LEU A 94 -4.24 15.29 13.31
C LEU A 94 -4.92 15.93 14.53
N GLU A 95 -5.27 17.22 14.44
CA GLU A 95 -5.96 17.95 15.50
C GLU A 95 -7.35 17.37 15.77
N MET A 96 -8.10 17.04 14.71
CA MET A 96 -9.44 16.46 14.81
C MET A 96 -9.41 15.08 15.48
N VAL A 97 -8.51 14.20 15.04
CA VAL A 97 -8.36 12.84 15.60
C VAL A 97 -7.88 12.91 17.04
N THR A 98 -6.85 13.71 17.33
CA THR A 98 -6.32 13.88 18.68
C THR A 98 -7.39 14.38 19.65
N SER A 99 -8.17 15.38 19.22
CA SER A 99 -9.25 15.95 20.04
C SER A 99 -10.38 14.95 20.27
N ALA A 100 -10.74 14.14 19.26
CA ALA A 100 -11.77 13.11 19.40
C ALA A 100 -11.35 11.98 20.37
N LEU A 101 -10.11 11.49 20.24
CA LEU A 101 -9.56 10.47 21.15
C LEU A 101 -9.50 10.99 22.59
N SER A 102 -9.01 12.23 22.78
CA SER A 102 -8.92 12.88 24.10
C SER A 102 -10.30 13.14 24.73
N ALA A 103 -11.35 13.25 23.92
CA ALA A 103 -12.73 13.38 24.39
C ALA A 103 -13.40 12.02 24.71
N GLY A 104 -12.63 10.92 24.72
CA GLY A 104 -13.15 9.59 25.03
C GLY A 104 -13.97 8.95 23.91
N LYS A 105 -13.80 9.43 22.67
CA LYS A 105 -14.45 8.86 21.47
C LYS A 105 -13.51 7.91 20.75
N SER A 106 -14.06 6.80 20.25
CA SER A 106 -13.28 5.94 19.35
C SER A 106 -13.21 6.59 17.97
N VAL A 107 -12.10 6.40 17.26
CA VAL A 107 -11.90 7.00 15.93
C VAL A 107 -11.72 5.94 14.86
N VAL A 108 -12.36 6.14 13.71
CA VAL A 108 -12.15 5.38 12.47
C VAL A 108 -11.64 6.33 11.39
N THR A 109 -10.55 6.00 10.72
CA THR A 109 -10.00 6.84 9.64
C THR A 109 -9.60 6.04 8.40
N ALA A 110 -9.54 6.68 7.23
CA ALA A 110 -8.93 6.14 6.01
C ALA A 110 -7.61 6.87 5.64
N ASN A 111 -7.11 7.72 6.53
CA ASN A 111 -6.06 8.68 6.24
C ASN A 111 -4.65 8.07 6.38
N LYS A 112 -4.19 7.42 5.31
CA LYS A 112 -2.86 6.79 5.25
C LYS A 112 -1.70 7.75 5.57
N ASP A 113 -1.83 9.03 5.21
CA ASP A 113 -0.77 10.02 5.42
C ASP A 113 -0.63 10.32 6.92
N LEU A 114 -1.77 10.48 7.61
CA LEU A 114 -1.80 10.63 9.07
C LEU A 114 -1.27 9.38 9.79
N ILE A 115 -1.67 8.18 9.37
CA ILE A 115 -1.24 6.93 10.03
C ILE A 115 0.26 6.68 9.82
N ALA A 116 0.78 6.90 8.61
CA ALA A 116 2.19 6.67 8.30
C ALA A 116 3.14 7.60 9.08
N SER A 117 2.68 8.81 9.42
CA SER A 117 3.50 9.81 10.11
C SER A 117 3.26 9.88 11.62
N HIS A 118 2.00 9.79 12.06
CA HIS A 118 1.59 10.02 13.46
C HIS A 118 0.84 8.83 14.08
N GLY A 119 0.74 7.70 13.38
CA GLY A 119 -0.01 6.53 13.84
C GLY A 119 0.40 6.09 15.24
N ALA A 120 1.69 5.93 15.51
CA ALA A 120 2.20 5.49 16.81
C ALA A 120 1.75 6.38 17.98
N GLU A 121 1.78 7.71 17.80
CA GLU A 121 1.34 8.68 18.81
C GLU A 121 -0.16 8.57 19.06
N LEU A 122 -0.95 8.44 17.98
CA LEU A 122 -2.40 8.31 18.06
C LEU A 122 -2.86 6.98 18.67
N PHE A 123 -2.17 5.87 18.37
CA PHE A 123 -2.43 4.58 19.03
C PHE A 123 -2.11 4.64 20.51
N LYS A 124 -1.00 5.28 20.88
CA LYS A 124 -0.63 5.47 22.28
C LYS A 124 -1.69 6.29 23.02
N LEU A 125 -2.14 7.39 22.42
CA LEU A 125 -3.21 8.21 22.98
C LEU A 125 -4.52 7.43 23.13
N ALA A 126 -4.96 6.71 22.10
CA ALA A 126 -6.16 5.90 22.16
C ALA A 126 -6.11 4.86 23.31
N ASN A 127 -4.96 4.21 23.50
CA ASN A 127 -4.73 3.28 24.61
C ASN A 127 -4.77 3.97 25.98
N GLN A 128 -4.23 5.19 26.10
CA GLN A 128 -4.26 5.97 27.35
C GLN A 128 -5.68 6.37 27.74
N GLU A 129 -6.49 6.76 26.76
CA GLU A 129 -7.88 7.18 26.95
C GLU A 129 -8.87 5.99 27.03
N GLY A 130 -8.40 4.76 26.83
CA GLY A 130 -9.23 3.56 26.87
C GLY A 130 -10.26 3.48 25.73
N VAL A 131 -9.93 4.08 24.58
CA VAL A 131 -10.76 4.09 23.36
C VAL A 131 -10.07 3.34 22.23
N ASP A 132 -10.79 3.12 21.13
CA ASP A 132 -10.25 2.40 19.98
C ASP A 132 -9.88 3.37 18.85
N PHE A 133 -8.81 3.04 18.12
CA PHE A 133 -8.38 3.73 16.91
C PHE A 133 -8.25 2.73 15.75
N PHE A 134 -9.11 2.87 14.75
CA PHE A 134 -9.24 1.96 13.61
C PHE A 134 -8.93 2.67 12.29
N PHE A 135 -8.37 1.91 11.34
CA PHE A 135 -7.76 2.48 10.13
C PHE A 135 -7.62 1.45 8.99
N GLU A 136 -8.49 0.43 8.93
CA GLU A 136 -8.46 -0.61 7.88
C GLU A 136 -8.46 0.02 6.49
N ALA A 137 -9.30 1.03 6.29
CA ALA A 137 -9.49 1.73 5.03
C ALA A 137 -8.25 2.51 4.52
N SER A 138 -7.22 2.67 5.36
CA SER A 138 -5.97 3.35 4.98
C SER A 138 -5.09 2.54 4.02
N VAL A 139 -5.24 1.21 4.03
CA VAL A 139 -4.42 0.31 3.20
C VAL A 139 -5.31 -0.62 2.40
N ALA A 140 -5.01 -0.77 1.11
CA ALA A 140 -5.66 -1.73 0.23
C ALA A 140 -7.19 -1.61 0.12
N GLY A 141 -7.75 -0.42 0.37
CA GLY A 141 -9.13 -0.07 0.08
C GLY A 141 -10.14 -0.94 0.82
N GLY A 142 -10.84 -1.81 0.09
CA GLY A 142 -11.83 -2.72 0.67
C GLY A 142 -11.30 -4.10 1.06
N ILE A 143 -10.00 -4.36 0.85
CA ILE A 143 -9.38 -5.64 1.18
C ILE A 143 -9.06 -5.65 2.68
N PRO A 144 -9.57 -6.62 3.47
CA PRO A 144 -9.44 -6.62 4.94
C PRO A 144 -8.05 -7.13 5.38
N VAL A 145 -6.99 -6.42 5.01
CA VAL A 145 -5.60 -6.82 5.24
C VAL A 145 -5.16 -6.53 6.67
N LEU A 146 -5.44 -5.34 7.20
CA LEU A 146 -4.92 -4.95 8.51
C LEU A 146 -5.58 -5.79 9.60
N LYS A 147 -6.88 -6.07 9.46
CA LYS A 147 -7.62 -6.97 10.34
C LYS A 147 -7.14 -8.40 10.24
N ALA A 148 -6.84 -8.90 9.03
CA ALA A 148 -6.27 -10.23 8.87
C ALA A 148 -4.94 -10.33 9.63
N LEU A 149 -4.04 -9.35 9.48
CA LEU A 149 -2.75 -9.30 10.18
C LEU A 149 -2.91 -9.19 11.71
N LYS A 150 -3.74 -8.26 12.19
CA LYS A 150 -3.92 -7.97 13.62
C LYS A 150 -4.67 -9.06 14.39
N ASP A 151 -5.65 -9.71 13.76
CA ASP A 151 -6.55 -10.63 14.45
C ASP A 151 -6.27 -12.08 14.04
N SER A 152 -6.48 -12.39 12.75
CA SER A 152 -6.49 -13.78 12.27
C SER A 152 -5.08 -14.39 12.18
N LEU A 153 -4.08 -13.54 11.95
CA LEU A 153 -2.68 -13.94 11.77
C LEU A 153 -1.81 -13.58 12.97
N ALA A 154 -2.39 -13.11 14.09
CA ALA A 154 -1.66 -12.72 15.28
C ALA A 154 -0.78 -13.84 15.90
N ALA A 155 -1.10 -15.10 15.60
CA ALA A 155 -0.34 -16.27 16.06
C ALA A 155 0.79 -16.70 15.09
N ASN A 156 1.05 -15.95 14.02
CA ASN A 156 2.06 -16.27 13.02
C ASN A 156 3.24 -15.30 13.11
N ASN A 157 4.44 -15.83 12.94
CA ASN A 157 5.58 -15.00 12.58
C ASN A 157 5.51 -14.73 11.08
N ILE A 158 5.35 -13.46 10.72
CA ILE A 158 5.30 -13.05 9.33
C ILE A 158 6.71 -13.09 8.75
N LEU A 159 6.91 -13.92 7.73
CA LEU A 159 8.20 -14.12 7.05
C LEU A 159 8.34 -13.20 5.82
N GLU A 160 7.23 -12.83 5.20
CA GLU A 160 7.22 -11.95 4.04
C GLU A 160 5.84 -11.34 3.81
N ILE A 161 5.83 -10.08 3.40
CA ILE A 161 4.66 -9.40 2.82
C ILE A 161 5.06 -8.83 1.48
N MET A 162 4.28 -9.15 0.45
CA MET A 162 4.34 -8.52 -0.86
C MET A 162 3.01 -7.83 -1.17
N GLY A 163 3.06 -6.58 -1.61
CA GLY A 163 1.89 -5.75 -1.88
C GLY A 163 1.94 -5.14 -3.27
N ILE A 164 0.90 -5.40 -4.08
CA ILE A 164 0.52 -4.54 -5.20
C ILE A 164 -0.57 -3.65 -4.62
N VAL A 165 -0.16 -2.50 -4.07
CA VAL A 165 -1.01 -1.64 -3.24
C VAL A 165 -1.35 -0.30 -3.91
N ASN A 166 -0.97 -0.12 -5.17
CA ASN A 166 -1.27 1.05 -5.98
C ASN A 166 -1.91 0.64 -7.32
N GLY A 167 -3.19 0.98 -7.49
CA GLY A 167 -3.97 0.59 -8.68
C GLY A 167 -3.54 1.31 -9.96
N THR A 168 -3.10 2.57 -9.86
CA THR A 168 -2.66 3.40 -10.98
C THR A 168 -1.45 2.77 -11.69
N THR A 169 -0.41 2.46 -10.92
CA THR A 169 0.81 1.84 -11.44
C THR A 169 0.57 0.42 -11.93
N ASN A 170 -0.26 -0.36 -11.23
CA ASN A 170 -0.59 -1.71 -11.69
C ASN A 170 -1.36 -1.69 -13.01
N TYR A 171 -2.30 -0.74 -13.18
CA TYR A 171 -2.98 -0.53 -14.45
C TYR A 171 -1.99 -0.19 -15.57
N ILE A 172 -1.11 0.80 -15.36
CA ILE A 172 -0.12 1.22 -16.37
C ILE A 172 0.75 0.03 -16.81
N LEU A 173 1.34 -0.72 -15.87
CA LEU A 173 2.18 -1.87 -16.18
C LEU A 173 1.38 -3.00 -16.86
N SER A 174 0.12 -3.21 -16.47
CA SER A 174 -0.77 -4.18 -17.12
C SER A 174 -1.05 -3.80 -18.58
N GLN A 175 -1.28 -2.52 -18.86
CA GLN A 175 -1.50 -2.03 -20.22
C GLN A 175 -0.22 -2.10 -21.08
N MET A 176 0.94 -1.81 -20.49
CA MET A 176 2.22 -1.98 -21.18
C MET A 176 2.45 -3.46 -21.53
N ALA A 177 2.14 -4.38 -20.62
CA ALA A 177 2.26 -5.83 -20.84
C ALA A 177 1.30 -6.37 -21.90
N ALA A 178 0.04 -5.92 -21.89
CA ALA A 178 -0.97 -6.39 -22.84
C ALA A 178 -0.81 -5.76 -24.24
N GLY A 179 -0.49 -4.46 -24.31
CA GLY A 179 -0.46 -3.69 -25.55
C GLY A 179 0.93 -3.50 -26.17
N GLY A 180 2.01 -3.80 -25.44
CA GLY A 180 3.38 -3.53 -25.88
C GLY A 180 3.71 -2.04 -26.05
N ALA A 181 2.91 -1.16 -25.45
CA ALA A 181 3.04 0.29 -25.56
C ALA A 181 4.10 0.83 -24.58
N ASP A 182 4.63 2.02 -24.90
CA ASP A 182 5.52 2.76 -24.01
C ASP A 182 4.75 3.33 -22.80
N PHE A 183 5.49 3.65 -21.74
CA PHE A 183 4.93 4.16 -20.47
C PHE A 183 4.02 5.38 -20.65
N GLN A 184 4.45 6.38 -21.43
CA GLN A 184 3.74 7.67 -21.58
C GLN A 184 2.33 7.51 -22.19
N PRO A 185 2.14 6.78 -23.32
CA PRO A 185 0.80 6.44 -23.80
C PRO A 185 -0.11 5.74 -22.76
N CYS A 186 0.44 4.79 -21.99
CA CYS A 186 -0.31 4.07 -20.96
C CYS A 186 -0.71 5.00 -19.80
N LEU A 187 0.19 5.89 -19.37
CA LEU A 187 -0.11 6.91 -18.35
C LEU A 187 -1.23 7.85 -18.82
N LYS A 188 -1.12 8.38 -20.05
CA LYS A 188 -2.15 9.24 -20.62
C LYS A 188 -3.51 8.54 -20.64
N ARG A 189 -3.54 7.25 -21.02
CA ARG A 189 -4.76 6.47 -21.02
C ARG A 189 -5.33 6.27 -19.61
N ALA A 190 -4.48 6.08 -18.60
CA ALA A 190 -4.91 6.00 -17.20
C ALA A 190 -5.56 7.32 -16.74
N GLN A 191 -5.02 8.47 -17.16
CA GLN A 191 -5.59 9.80 -16.87
C GLN A 191 -6.95 10.00 -17.54
N GLU A 192 -7.09 9.63 -18.83
CA GLU A 192 -8.36 9.71 -19.56
C GLU A 192 -9.48 8.87 -18.93
N LEU A 193 -9.12 7.74 -18.32
CA LEU A 193 -10.05 6.85 -17.63
C LEU A 193 -10.31 7.24 -16.16
N GLY A 194 -9.63 8.28 -15.66
CA GLY A 194 -9.72 8.71 -14.27
C GLY A 194 -9.05 7.76 -13.27
N TYR A 195 -8.15 6.88 -13.73
CA TYR A 195 -7.33 6.03 -12.86
C TYR A 195 -6.08 6.74 -12.36
N ALA A 196 -5.61 7.76 -13.07
CA ALA A 196 -4.50 8.61 -12.66
C ALA A 196 -4.96 10.07 -12.60
N GLU A 197 -4.45 10.84 -11.63
CA GLU A 197 -4.69 12.28 -11.55
C GLU A 197 -3.83 13.05 -12.57
N ALA A 198 -4.09 14.36 -12.69
CA ALA A 198 -3.31 15.24 -13.56
C ALA A 198 -1.83 15.29 -13.15
N ASP A 199 -1.56 15.31 -11.84
CA ASP A 199 -0.24 15.06 -11.26
C ASP A 199 -0.22 13.68 -10.59
N PRO A 200 0.26 12.64 -11.28
CA PRO A 200 0.27 11.26 -10.78
C PRO A 200 1.55 10.93 -10.01
N THR A 201 2.37 11.92 -9.63
CA THR A 201 3.72 11.71 -9.05
C THR A 201 3.69 10.76 -7.84
N ASN A 202 2.74 10.94 -6.93
CA ASN A 202 2.57 10.07 -5.76
C ASN A 202 2.38 8.59 -6.12
N ASP A 203 1.74 8.31 -7.25
CA ASP A 203 1.52 6.95 -7.73
C ASP A 203 2.75 6.42 -8.47
N ILE A 204 3.17 7.11 -9.54
CA ILE A 204 4.17 6.59 -10.49
C ILE A 204 5.59 6.56 -9.93
N GLU A 205 5.89 7.40 -8.95
CA GLU A 205 7.15 7.37 -8.19
C GLU A 205 7.07 6.46 -6.94
N GLY A 206 5.90 5.88 -6.63
CA GLY A 206 5.75 4.84 -5.60
C GLY A 206 5.51 5.33 -4.17
N PHE A 207 5.35 6.63 -3.94
CA PHE A 207 5.15 7.20 -2.59
C PHE A 207 3.85 6.73 -1.91
N ASP A 208 2.74 6.60 -2.65
CA ASP A 208 1.49 6.04 -2.12
C ASP A 208 1.66 4.58 -1.66
N ALA A 209 2.40 3.78 -2.44
CA ALA A 209 2.71 2.41 -2.06
C ALA A 209 3.65 2.37 -0.84
N ALA A 210 4.60 3.30 -0.73
CA ALA A 210 5.52 3.39 0.40
C ALA A 210 4.80 3.62 1.73
N ARG A 211 3.86 4.58 1.77
CA ARG A 211 3.02 4.81 2.97
C ARG A 211 2.23 3.58 3.37
N LYS A 212 1.60 2.92 2.40
CA LYS A 212 0.84 1.68 2.64
C LYS A 212 1.74 0.56 3.15
N MET A 213 2.95 0.44 2.63
CA MET A 213 3.92 -0.55 3.09
C MET A 213 4.47 -0.24 4.47
N ALA A 214 4.71 1.03 4.82
CA ALA A 214 5.11 1.43 6.16
C ALA A 214 4.06 0.98 7.20
N ILE A 215 2.77 1.19 6.90
CA ILE A 215 1.66 0.74 7.75
C ILE A 215 1.60 -0.79 7.84
N LEU A 216 1.66 -1.49 6.70
CA LEU A 216 1.61 -2.97 6.66
C LEU A 216 2.77 -3.59 7.42
N ALA A 217 3.98 -3.13 7.17
CA ALA A 217 5.17 -3.62 7.83
C ALA A 217 5.14 -3.29 9.33
N SER A 218 4.64 -2.11 9.73
CA SER A 218 4.53 -1.76 11.14
C SER A 218 3.64 -2.73 11.92
N ILE A 219 2.51 -3.11 11.31
CA ILE A 219 1.58 -4.08 11.91
C ILE A 219 2.17 -5.49 11.88
N ALA A 220 2.73 -5.91 10.76
CA ALA A 220 3.21 -7.27 10.58
C ALA A 220 4.42 -7.62 11.47
N TYR A 221 5.29 -6.64 11.71
CA TYR A 221 6.52 -6.82 12.48
C TYR A 221 6.47 -6.16 13.86
N ASN A 222 5.31 -5.62 14.27
CA ASN A 222 5.08 -4.97 15.57
C ASN A 222 6.14 -3.89 15.91
N THR A 223 6.64 -3.17 14.91
CA THR A 223 7.67 -2.14 15.04
C THR A 223 7.17 -0.87 14.36
N ASN A 224 7.54 0.32 14.85
CA ASN A 224 7.08 1.56 14.22
C ASN A 224 7.93 1.90 12.99
N ILE A 225 7.31 1.90 11.80
CA ILE A 225 7.96 2.19 10.52
C ILE A 225 7.24 3.36 9.88
N THR A 226 7.99 4.41 9.59
CA THR A 226 7.52 5.61 8.90
C THR A 226 7.91 5.57 7.43
N GLU A 227 7.26 6.39 6.60
CA GLU A 227 7.46 6.36 5.15
C GLU A 227 8.90 6.69 4.71
N ASP A 228 9.61 7.54 5.45
CA ASP A 228 11.00 7.93 5.19
C ASP A 228 12.00 6.79 5.39
N MET A 229 11.61 5.75 6.12
CA MET A 229 12.41 4.53 6.30
C MET A 229 12.26 3.55 5.12
N VAL A 230 11.24 3.72 4.27
CA VAL A 230 10.96 2.82 3.16
C VAL A 230 11.78 3.24 1.94
N TYR A 231 12.54 2.32 1.36
CA TYR A 231 13.19 2.59 0.06
C TYR A 231 12.14 2.65 -1.05
N VAL A 232 12.21 3.65 -1.94
CA VAL A 232 11.22 3.85 -3.00
C VAL A 232 11.89 4.03 -4.36
N GLU A 233 11.40 3.28 -5.35
CA GLU A 233 11.71 3.43 -6.76
C GLU A 233 10.42 3.30 -7.59
N GLY A 234 10.18 4.27 -8.47
CA GLY A 234 8.99 4.32 -9.32
C GLY A 234 9.04 3.46 -10.58
N ILE A 235 7.99 3.55 -11.39
CA ILE A 235 7.86 2.79 -12.66
C ILE A 235 8.25 3.61 -13.90
N THR A 236 8.65 4.86 -13.74
CA THR A 236 8.88 5.81 -14.85
C THR A 236 10.01 5.43 -15.80
N LYS A 237 10.96 4.61 -15.32
CA LYS A 237 12.10 4.10 -16.12
C LYS A 237 11.81 2.78 -16.83
N ILE A 238 10.65 2.15 -16.59
CA ILE A 238 10.31 0.87 -17.22
C ILE A 238 9.96 1.10 -18.69
N SER A 239 10.66 0.40 -19.58
CA SER A 239 10.40 0.47 -21.02
C SER A 239 9.56 -0.72 -21.50
N LYS A 240 8.97 -0.58 -22.70
CA LYS A 240 8.30 -1.71 -23.38
C LYS A 240 9.23 -2.88 -23.67
N PHE A 241 10.53 -2.64 -23.80
CA PHE A 241 11.52 -3.70 -24.03
C PHE A 241 11.74 -4.52 -22.76
N ASP A 242 11.78 -3.87 -21.59
CA ASP A 242 11.88 -4.57 -20.32
C ASP A 242 10.67 -5.49 -20.10
N ILE A 243 9.47 -4.99 -20.41
CA ILE A 243 8.23 -5.78 -20.36
C ILE A 243 8.29 -6.98 -21.32
N ALA A 244 8.73 -6.76 -22.56
CA ALA A 244 8.82 -7.82 -23.56
C ALA A 244 9.86 -8.89 -23.17
N TYR A 245 11.01 -8.49 -22.62
CA TYR A 245 12.04 -9.43 -22.19
C TYR A 245 11.67 -10.16 -20.92
N ALA A 246 11.06 -9.49 -19.94
CA ALA A 246 10.47 -10.15 -18.77
C ALA A 246 9.51 -11.27 -19.22
N ALA A 247 8.59 -10.96 -20.16
CA ALA A 247 7.62 -11.93 -20.66
C ALA A 247 8.29 -13.15 -21.34
N GLN A 248 9.36 -12.95 -22.10
CA GLN A 248 10.13 -14.03 -22.74
C GLN A 248 10.92 -14.88 -21.74
N LEU A 249 11.32 -14.27 -20.62
CA LEU A 249 12.08 -14.92 -19.56
C LEU A 249 11.19 -15.64 -18.53
N GLY A 250 9.86 -15.58 -18.69
CA GLY A 250 8.92 -16.22 -17.75
C GLY A 250 8.43 -15.30 -16.63
N TYR A 251 8.64 -13.99 -16.74
CA TYR A 251 8.28 -13.00 -15.71
C TYR A 251 7.24 -11.99 -16.21
N THR A 252 6.67 -11.24 -15.28
CA THR A 252 5.97 -9.96 -15.51
C THR A 252 6.58 -8.89 -14.61
N ILE A 253 6.43 -7.61 -14.95
CA ILE A 253 6.89 -6.49 -14.11
C ILE A 253 5.70 -5.92 -13.33
N LYS A 254 5.86 -5.74 -12.02
CA LYS A 254 4.89 -5.09 -11.14
C LYS A 254 5.61 -4.11 -10.21
N LEU A 255 4.93 -3.02 -9.82
CA LEU A 255 5.39 -2.22 -8.68
C LEU A 255 5.00 -2.95 -7.41
N VAL A 256 5.99 -3.42 -6.66
CA VAL A 256 5.77 -4.24 -5.46
C VAL A 256 6.33 -3.53 -4.25
N GLY A 257 5.49 -3.42 -3.23
CA GLY A 257 5.94 -3.21 -1.87
C GLY A 257 6.35 -4.53 -1.24
N LEU A 258 7.59 -4.65 -0.77
CA LEU A 258 8.13 -5.84 -0.13
C LEU A 258 8.52 -5.50 1.30
N ALA A 259 8.11 -6.34 2.26
CA ALA A 259 8.58 -6.29 3.63
C ALA A 259 8.96 -7.69 4.13
N LYS A 260 10.20 -7.91 4.55
CA LYS A 260 10.69 -9.21 5.06
C LYS A 260 11.81 -9.04 6.09
N PRO A 261 11.94 -9.93 7.09
CA PRO A 261 13.11 -9.97 7.96
C PRO A 261 14.40 -10.16 7.16
N ALA A 262 15.50 -9.63 7.68
CA ALA A 262 16.81 -9.85 7.09
C ALA A 262 17.24 -11.32 7.29
N PRO A 263 17.83 -11.99 6.28
CA PRO A 263 18.18 -13.41 6.39
C PRO A 263 19.16 -13.77 7.53
N GLU A 264 19.95 -12.82 7.99
CA GLU A 264 21.02 -13.02 8.98
C GLU A 264 20.86 -12.12 10.22
N ASP A 265 19.73 -11.42 10.32
CA ASP A 265 19.49 -10.47 11.42
C ASP A 265 18.00 -10.34 11.72
N ASP A 266 17.58 -11.05 12.77
CA ASP A 266 16.18 -11.09 13.20
C ASP A 266 15.67 -9.72 13.69
N ASP A 267 16.56 -8.79 14.02
CA ASP A 267 16.24 -7.42 14.46
C ASP A 267 16.29 -6.40 13.32
N ALA A 268 16.41 -6.87 12.07
CA ALA A 268 16.34 -6.05 10.87
C ALA A 268 15.22 -6.51 9.94
N ILE A 269 14.61 -5.52 9.28
CA ILE A 269 13.59 -5.75 8.26
C ILE A 269 13.94 -4.94 7.02
N ALA A 270 13.86 -5.56 5.85
CA ALA A 270 13.88 -4.84 4.57
C ALA A 270 12.46 -4.37 4.28
N VAL A 271 12.26 -3.08 4.05
CA VAL A 271 10.97 -2.52 3.60
C VAL A 271 11.23 -1.63 2.40
N CYS A 272 10.69 -2.02 1.25
CA CYS A 272 10.99 -1.39 -0.03
C CYS A 272 9.76 -1.35 -0.94
N VAL A 273 9.74 -0.39 -1.86
CA VAL A 273 8.81 -0.31 -2.99
C VAL A 273 9.65 -0.11 -4.24
N TYR A 274 9.54 -1.03 -5.20
CA TYR A 274 10.25 -0.92 -6.48
C TYR A 274 9.59 -1.76 -7.59
N PRO A 275 9.91 -1.52 -8.87
CA PRO A 275 9.58 -2.45 -9.92
C PRO A 275 10.29 -3.79 -9.69
N LEU A 276 9.52 -4.88 -9.75
CA LEU A 276 9.98 -6.24 -9.53
C LEU A 276 9.54 -7.12 -10.69
N MET A 277 10.48 -7.88 -11.26
CA MET A 277 10.14 -9.00 -12.13
C MET A 277 9.66 -10.16 -11.27
N ILE A 278 8.40 -10.54 -11.42
CA ILE A 278 7.76 -11.64 -10.71
C ILE A 278 7.55 -12.80 -11.69
N ALA A 279 7.92 -14.02 -11.28
CA ALA A 279 7.65 -15.22 -12.06
C ALA A 279 6.16 -15.35 -12.39
N LYS A 280 5.82 -15.75 -13.61
CA LYS A 280 4.41 -15.84 -14.08
C LYS A 280 3.57 -16.82 -13.28
N GLU A 281 4.22 -17.80 -12.65
CA GLU A 281 3.62 -18.81 -11.80
C GLU A 281 3.25 -18.27 -10.41
N HIS A 282 3.88 -17.17 -9.96
CA HIS A 282 3.58 -16.57 -8.66
C HIS A 282 2.20 -15.90 -8.67
N PRO A 283 1.35 -16.06 -7.63
CA PRO A 283 -0.01 -15.53 -7.62
C PRO A 283 -0.13 -14.03 -7.90
N MET A 284 0.85 -13.24 -7.43
CA MET A 284 0.90 -11.79 -7.64
C MET A 284 1.06 -11.39 -9.12
N ALA A 285 1.59 -12.27 -9.97
CA ALA A 285 1.74 -12.00 -11.40
C ALA A 285 0.39 -11.86 -12.11
N ALA A 286 -0.66 -12.54 -11.61
CA ALA A 286 -2.00 -12.51 -12.17
C ALA A 286 -2.82 -11.26 -11.76
N VAL A 287 -2.31 -10.43 -10.86
CA VAL A 287 -3.00 -9.25 -10.34
C VAL A 287 -2.87 -8.11 -11.34
N ASN A 288 -3.90 -7.90 -12.16
CA ASN A 288 -3.88 -6.96 -13.28
C ASN A 288 -4.86 -5.80 -13.09
N ASP A 289 -4.78 -4.82 -13.99
CA ASP A 289 -5.67 -3.65 -14.01
C ASP A 289 -5.55 -2.85 -12.69
N VAL A 290 -6.61 -2.18 -12.25
CA VAL A 290 -6.68 -1.37 -11.02
C VAL A 290 -6.83 -2.19 -9.73
N PHE A 291 -6.65 -3.52 -9.80
CA PHE A 291 -6.76 -4.39 -8.64
C PHE A 291 -5.48 -4.35 -7.80
N ASN A 292 -5.68 -4.55 -6.51
CA ASN A 292 -4.63 -4.67 -5.51
C ASN A 292 -4.60 -6.10 -4.96
N ALA A 293 -3.44 -6.48 -4.44
CA ALA A 293 -3.28 -7.71 -3.69
C ALA A 293 -2.22 -7.55 -2.60
N VAL A 294 -2.43 -8.25 -1.48
CA VAL A 294 -1.42 -8.43 -0.44
C VAL A 294 -1.22 -9.92 -0.24
N PHE A 295 -0.02 -10.36 -0.56
CA PHE A 295 0.48 -11.70 -0.30
C PHE A 295 1.24 -11.71 1.02
N VAL A 296 0.94 -12.69 1.87
CA VAL A 296 1.51 -12.85 3.20
C VAL A 296 2.04 -14.27 3.32
N LYS A 297 3.29 -14.39 3.75
CA LYS A 297 3.91 -15.66 4.13
C LYS A 297 4.11 -15.69 5.64
N GLY A 298 3.50 -16.66 6.31
CA GLY A 298 3.66 -16.90 7.74
C GLY A 298 4.30 -18.26 8.00
N ASP A 299 4.96 -18.41 9.14
CA ASP A 299 5.58 -19.67 9.58
C ASP A 299 4.57 -20.82 9.72
N ALA A 300 3.39 -20.57 10.30
CA ALA A 300 2.33 -21.56 10.45
C ALA A 300 1.26 -21.51 9.33
N LEU A 301 0.97 -20.31 8.80
CA LEU A 301 0.00 -20.09 7.73
C LEU A 301 0.45 -20.69 6.39
N GLY A 302 1.76 -20.75 6.14
CA GLY A 302 2.28 -20.90 4.80
C GLY A 302 2.03 -19.62 4.00
N GLN A 303 1.37 -19.74 2.84
CA GLN A 303 1.11 -18.60 1.94
C GLN A 303 -0.39 -18.27 1.90
N SER A 304 -0.72 -16.98 1.97
CA SER A 304 -2.08 -16.47 1.78
C SER A 304 -2.06 -15.20 0.93
N MET A 305 -3.10 -14.98 0.14
CA MET A 305 -3.24 -13.78 -0.68
C MET A 305 -4.64 -13.20 -0.52
N LEU A 306 -4.70 -11.90 -0.22
CA LEU A 306 -5.92 -11.11 -0.16
C LEU A 306 -5.96 -10.23 -1.42
N TYR A 307 -7.03 -10.35 -2.20
CA TYR A 307 -7.17 -9.71 -3.52
C TYR A 307 -8.48 -8.93 -3.62
N GLY A 308 -8.46 -7.77 -4.28
CA GLY A 308 -9.65 -6.97 -4.52
C GLY A 308 -9.34 -5.56 -5.03
N ARG A 309 -10.35 -4.68 -4.96
CA ARG A 309 -10.16 -3.27 -5.31
C ARG A 309 -9.50 -2.53 -4.15
N GLY A 310 -8.35 -1.92 -4.41
CA GLY A 310 -7.60 -1.17 -3.40
C GLY A 310 -7.88 0.33 -3.31
N ALA A 311 -8.84 0.82 -4.09
CA ALA A 311 -9.32 2.19 -4.09
C ALA A 311 -10.78 2.26 -4.57
N GLY A 312 -11.38 3.45 -4.44
CA GLY A 312 -12.73 3.75 -4.88
C GLY A 312 -13.72 3.95 -3.73
N ALA A 313 -14.79 4.70 -4.01
CA ALA A 313 -15.77 5.12 -3.01
C ALA A 313 -16.32 3.97 -2.16
N LEU A 314 -16.94 2.98 -2.82
CA LEU A 314 -17.62 1.87 -2.13
C LEU A 314 -16.65 0.85 -1.51
N PRO A 315 -15.55 0.43 -2.17
CA PRO A 315 -14.57 -0.44 -1.52
C PRO A 315 -13.99 0.16 -0.24
N THR A 316 -13.53 1.41 -0.26
CA THR A 316 -12.98 2.07 0.93
C THR A 316 -14.07 2.29 1.99
N ALA A 317 -15.27 2.71 1.60
CA ALA A 317 -16.42 2.84 2.50
C ALA A 317 -16.78 1.51 3.18
N SER A 318 -16.62 0.37 2.49
CA SER A 318 -16.85 -0.95 3.08
C SER A 318 -15.88 -1.24 4.23
N ALA A 319 -14.60 -0.87 4.09
CA ALA A 319 -13.62 -1.02 5.16
C ALA A 319 -13.91 -0.08 6.34
N VAL A 320 -14.24 1.19 6.07
CA VAL A 320 -14.67 2.16 7.11
C VAL A 320 -15.88 1.64 7.87
N ALA A 321 -16.91 1.16 7.17
CA ALA A 321 -18.10 0.59 7.80
C ALA A 321 -17.76 -0.66 8.65
N GLY A 322 -16.84 -1.51 8.20
CA GLY A 322 -16.36 -2.68 8.97
C GLY A 322 -15.69 -2.29 10.30
N ASP A 323 -14.88 -1.23 10.27
CA ASP A 323 -14.24 -0.67 11.48
C ASP A 323 -15.25 -0.02 12.42
N VAL A 324 -16.20 0.76 11.87
CA VAL A 324 -17.31 1.35 12.64
C VAL A 324 -18.14 0.27 13.34
N ILE A 325 -18.48 -0.81 12.63
CA ILE A 325 -19.19 -1.96 13.20
C ILE A 325 -18.36 -2.62 14.31
N THR A 326 -17.05 -2.78 14.11
CA THR A 326 -16.15 -3.37 15.11
C THR A 326 -16.10 -2.51 16.38
N ALA A 327 -15.91 -1.19 16.23
CA ALA A 327 -15.93 -0.23 17.31
C ALA A 327 -17.28 -0.25 18.06
N ALA A 328 -18.40 -0.24 17.34
CA ALA A 328 -19.74 -0.25 17.91
C ALA A 328 -19.99 -1.52 18.75
N LYS A 329 -19.56 -2.70 18.28
CA LYS A 329 -19.62 -3.94 19.07
C LYS A 329 -18.79 -3.85 20.35
N LYS A 330 -17.59 -3.26 20.31
CA LYS A 330 -16.74 -3.08 21.51
C LYS A 330 -17.38 -2.11 22.52
N ILE A 331 -18.05 -1.05 22.05
CA ILE A 331 -18.81 -0.13 22.90
C ILE A 331 -19.96 -0.83 23.61
N VAL A 332 -20.79 -1.57 22.88
CA VAL A 332 -21.96 -2.27 23.45
C VAL A 332 -21.55 -3.39 24.41
N ASN A 333 -20.44 -4.07 24.14
CA ASN A 333 -19.91 -5.14 24.99
C ASN A 333 -18.99 -4.66 26.11
N HIS A 334 -18.74 -3.34 26.23
CA HIS A 334 -17.83 -2.75 27.21
C HIS A 334 -16.39 -3.29 27.13
N THR A 335 -15.88 -3.50 25.92
CA THR A 335 -14.52 -4.02 25.65
C THR A 335 -13.63 -3.03 24.87
N ARG A 336 -13.91 -1.73 24.97
CA ARG A 336 -13.07 -0.66 24.37
C ARG A 336 -11.67 -0.64 24.98
N GLY A 337 -10.70 -0.07 24.26
CA GLY A 337 -9.34 0.17 24.78
C GLY A 337 -8.49 -1.10 24.91
N VAL A 338 -9.11 -2.28 24.69
CA VAL A 338 -8.39 -3.53 24.44
C VAL A 338 -7.99 -3.53 22.96
N SER A 339 -7.10 -2.61 22.58
CA SER A 339 -6.50 -2.62 21.24
C SER A 339 -5.36 -3.63 21.23
N GLY A 340 -5.40 -4.57 20.27
CA GLY A 340 -4.36 -5.58 20.09
C GLY A 340 -3.07 -5.04 19.47
N LEU A 341 -3.10 -3.84 18.89
CA LEU A 341 -1.93 -3.28 18.21
C LEU A 341 -0.99 -2.59 19.20
N ARG A 342 0.20 -3.17 19.37
CA ARG A 342 1.29 -2.62 20.17
C ARG A 342 2.57 -2.74 19.36
N PHE A 343 3.32 -1.64 19.25
CA PHE A 343 4.67 -1.68 18.68
C PHE A 343 5.66 -2.03 19.80
N PHE A 344 5.77 -3.32 20.12
CA PHE A 344 6.60 -3.83 21.20
C PHE A 344 7.99 -4.29 20.73
N GLU A 345 8.18 -4.41 19.42
CA GLU A 345 9.47 -4.68 18.80
C GLU A 345 10.18 -3.37 18.43
N HIS A 346 11.50 -3.42 18.34
CA HIS A 346 12.34 -2.30 17.91
C HIS A 346 13.28 -2.73 16.79
N LYS A 347 12.69 -3.23 15.69
CA LYS A 347 13.47 -3.67 14.53
C LYS A 347 13.90 -2.48 13.70
N ARG A 348 15.17 -2.46 13.29
CA ARG A 348 15.69 -1.43 12.39
C ARG A 348 15.33 -1.75 10.94
N VAL A 349 15.08 -0.71 10.15
CA VAL A 349 14.87 -0.88 8.71
C VAL A 349 16.22 -0.93 8.01
N LEU A 350 16.45 -1.95 7.19
CA LEU A 350 17.70 -2.11 6.45
C LEU A 350 17.83 -1.02 5.38
N PRO A 351 19.00 -0.37 5.28
CA PRO A 351 19.34 0.43 4.11
C PRO A 351 19.25 -0.44 2.85
N ILE A 352 18.79 0.15 1.74
CA ILE A 352 18.65 -0.59 0.48
C ILE A 352 19.95 -1.28 0.05
N GLY A 353 21.12 -0.66 0.31
CA GLY A 353 22.44 -1.21 -0.01
C GLY A 353 22.74 -2.58 0.60
N GLU A 354 22.10 -2.91 1.72
CA GLU A 354 22.25 -4.19 2.43
C GLU A 354 21.23 -5.24 1.99
N CYS A 355 20.19 -4.83 1.24
CA CYS A 355 19.18 -5.76 0.73
C CYS A 355 19.79 -6.69 -0.33
N VAL A 356 19.36 -7.95 -0.34
CA VAL A 356 19.85 -8.99 -1.24
C VAL A 356 18.76 -9.38 -2.24
N ASN A 357 19.03 -9.21 -3.53
CA ASN A 357 18.10 -9.52 -4.62
C ASN A 357 18.83 -10.17 -5.81
N LYS A 358 18.08 -10.83 -6.69
CA LYS A 358 18.52 -11.05 -8.07
C LYS A 358 18.23 -9.80 -8.90
N TYR A 359 18.99 -9.59 -9.96
CA TYR A 359 18.81 -8.44 -10.86
C TYR A 359 18.75 -8.88 -12.31
N TYR A 360 17.79 -8.30 -13.02
CA TYR A 360 17.77 -8.20 -14.46
C TYR A 360 18.52 -6.93 -14.87
N ILE A 361 19.44 -7.06 -15.81
CA ILE A 361 20.23 -5.96 -16.36
C ILE A 361 20.06 -5.96 -17.87
N ARG A 362 19.71 -4.80 -18.44
CA ARG A 362 19.67 -4.59 -19.89
C ARG A 362 20.72 -3.59 -20.31
N LEU A 363 21.60 -4.01 -21.22
CA LEU A 363 22.76 -3.24 -21.66
C LEU A 363 22.68 -2.98 -23.16
N MET A 364 22.97 -1.73 -23.55
CA MET A 364 23.28 -1.36 -24.93
C MET A 364 24.79 -1.33 -25.07
N VAL A 365 25.33 -2.15 -25.96
CA VAL A 365 26.78 -2.37 -26.09
C VAL A 365 27.21 -2.36 -27.54
N GLN A 366 28.50 -2.19 -27.80
CA GLN A 366 29.05 -2.33 -29.17
C GLN A 366 29.01 -3.80 -29.61
N ASP A 367 28.60 -4.06 -30.85
CA ASP A 367 28.63 -5.41 -31.42
C ASP A 367 30.05 -5.79 -31.88
N LYS A 368 30.90 -6.15 -30.90
CA LYS A 368 32.31 -6.51 -31.13
C LYS A 368 32.71 -7.73 -30.28
N PRO A 369 33.72 -8.51 -30.71
CA PRO A 369 34.28 -9.57 -29.89
C PRO A 369 34.78 -9.05 -28.54
N LYS A 370 34.74 -9.91 -27.50
CA LYS A 370 35.21 -9.65 -26.12
C LYS A 370 34.39 -8.65 -25.30
N VAL A 371 33.27 -8.14 -25.81
CA VAL A 371 32.39 -7.24 -25.05
C VAL A 371 31.76 -7.95 -23.85
N LEU A 372 31.19 -9.14 -24.05
CA LEU A 372 30.62 -9.93 -22.95
C LEU A 372 31.68 -10.31 -21.90
N ALA A 373 32.90 -10.63 -22.31
CA ALA A 373 33.98 -10.96 -21.38
C ALA A 373 34.31 -9.77 -20.46
N GLN A 374 34.43 -8.55 -21.01
CA GLN A 374 34.67 -7.34 -20.22
C GLN A 374 33.53 -7.05 -19.23
N ILE A 375 32.28 -7.29 -19.64
CA ILE A 375 31.11 -7.11 -18.77
C ILE A 375 31.13 -8.15 -17.65
N ALA A 376 31.38 -9.42 -17.97
CA ALA A 376 31.49 -10.48 -16.98
C ALA A 376 32.62 -10.23 -15.98
N ASP A 377 33.79 -9.78 -16.44
CA ASP A 377 34.92 -9.41 -15.58
C ASP A 377 34.56 -8.24 -14.65
N ALA A 378 33.84 -7.23 -15.14
CA ALA A 378 33.41 -6.09 -14.34
C ALA A 378 32.39 -6.48 -13.24
N LEU A 379 31.48 -7.43 -13.53
CA LEU A 379 30.54 -7.98 -12.56
C LEU A 379 31.26 -8.88 -11.54
N ALA A 380 32.16 -9.75 -12.00
CA ALA A 380 32.93 -10.66 -11.14
C ALA A 380 33.84 -9.90 -10.14
N ALA A 381 34.36 -8.73 -10.54
CA ALA A 381 35.14 -7.86 -9.65
C ALA A 381 34.35 -7.32 -8.44
N SER A 382 33.02 -7.43 -8.47
CA SER A 382 32.10 -7.08 -7.38
C SER A 382 31.37 -8.32 -6.81
N ASP A 383 31.95 -9.50 -7.01
CA ASP A 383 31.46 -10.79 -6.51
C ASP A 383 30.03 -11.14 -6.97
N ILE A 384 29.71 -10.81 -8.22
CA ILE A 384 28.41 -11.12 -8.84
C ILE A 384 28.54 -12.32 -9.76
N SER A 385 27.72 -13.33 -9.49
CA SER A 385 27.53 -14.47 -10.37
C SER A 385 26.31 -14.28 -11.28
N LEU A 386 26.39 -14.83 -12.49
CA LEU A 386 25.35 -14.75 -13.52
C LEU A 386 24.53 -16.04 -13.57
N ASP A 387 23.21 -15.88 -13.55
CA ASP A 387 22.23 -16.97 -13.68
C ASP A 387 21.90 -17.22 -15.16
N SER A 388 21.68 -16.14 -15.93
CA SER A 388 21.45 -16.26 -17.37
C SER A 388 21.98 -15.06 -18.16
N VAL A 389 22.31 -15.31 -19.43
CA VAL A 389 22.82 -14.31 -20.38
C VAL A 389 22.14 -14.51 -21.72
N ILE A 390 21.57 -13.46 -22.30
CA ILE A 390 20.96 -13.51 -23.63
C ILE A 390 21.34 -12.27 -24.44
N GLN A 391 21.97 -12.46 -25.60
CA GLN A 391 22.11 -11.43 -26.62
C GLN A 391 20.88 -11.50 -27.53
N LYS A 392 20.03 -10.46 -27.51
CA LYS A 392 18.71 -10.49 -28.17
C LYS A 392 18.71 -9.86 -29.56
N ARG A 393 19.40 -8.72 -29.71
CA ARG A 393 19.30 -7.89 -30.91
C ARG A 393 20.64 -7.30 -31.30
N VAL A 394 20.86 -7.22 -32.60
CA VAL A 394 21.88 -6.36 -33.22
C VAL A 394 21.10 -5.28 -33.96
N MET A 395 21.42 -4.02 -33.68
CA MET A 395 20.83 -2.84 -34.30
C MET A 395 21.68 -2.43 -35.50
N ASP A 396 21.04 -1.82 -36.51
CA ASP A 396 21.74 -1.30 -37.70
C ASP A 396 22.80 -0.23 -37.36
N SER A 397 22.73 0.35 -36.15
CA SER A 397 23.72 1.29 -35.59
C SER A 397 25.05 0.65 -35.18
N GLY A 398 25.19 -0.68 -35.27
CA GLY A 398 26.38 -1.41 -34.79
C GLY A 398 26.39 -1.64 -33.28
N LEU A 399 25.25 -1.41 -32.62
CA LEU A 399 25.02 -1.76 -31.22
C LEU A 399 24.32 -3.10 -31.11
N ALA A 400 24.60 -3.84 -30.04
CA ALA A 400 23.89 -5.03 -29.63
C ALA A 400 23.24 -4.82 -28.27
N GLU A 401 22.15 -5.54 -28.00
CA GLU A 401 21.48 -5.56 -26.72
C GLU A 401 21.76 -6.87 -25.99
N ILE A 402 22.33 -6.75 -24.80
CA ILE A 402 22.61 -7.87 -23.89
C ILE A 402 21.71 -7.76 -22.68
N VAL A 403 21.05 -8.87 -22.36
CA VAL A 403 20.23 -9.05 -21.17
C VAL A 403 20.89 -10.07 -20.25
N LEU A 404 20.98 -9.74 -18.97
CA LEU A 404 21.59 -10.58 -17.93
C LEU A 404 20.61 -10.76 -16.77
N ILE A 405 20.61 -11.94 -16.15
CA ILE A 405 20.04 -12.15 -14.81
C ILE A 405 21.18 -12.60 -13.90
N THR A 406 21.28 -11.99 -12.73
CA THR A 406 22.26 -12.34 -11.69
C THR A 406 21.70 -13.38 -10.72
N HIS A 407 22.58 -14.09 -10.01
CA HIS A 407 22.21 -14.69 -8.72
C HIS A 407 21.99 -13.61 -7.65
N LYS A 408 21.58 -14.03 -6.45
CA LYS A 408 21.34 -13.14 -5.31
C LYS A 408 22.62 -12.37 -4.96
N VAL A 409 22.53 -11.05 -4.89
CA VAL A 409 23.63 -10.16 -4.53
C VAL A 409 23.13 -8.99 -3.70
N LYS A 410 24.00 -8.47 -2.82
CA LYS A 410 23.74 -7.22 -2.09
C LYS A 410 23.62 -6.04 -3.06
N GLU A 411 22.64 -5.19 -2.85
CA GLU A 411 22.40 -4.01 -3.71
C GLU A 411 23.65 -3.13 -3.82
N ALA A 412 24.40 -2.89 -2.74
CA ALA A 412 25.61 -2.07 -2.79
C ALA A 412 26.65 -2.61 -3.79
N ASN A 413 26.88 -3.93 -3.80
CA ASN A 413 27.77 -4.57 -4.76
C ASN A 413 27.22 -4.43 -6.18
N MET A 414 25.90 -4.53 -6.36
CA MET A 414 25.28 -4.34 -7.67
C MET A 414 25.47 -2.92 -8.19
N GLN A 415 25.24 -1.90 -7.36
CA GLN A 415 25.43 -0.51 -7.74
C GLN A 415 26.89 -0.21 -8.07
N GLU A 416 27.84 -0.77 -7.32
CA GLU A 416 29.27 -0.67 -7.65
C GLU A 416 29.58 -1.28 -9.02
N ALA A 417 29.05 -2.48 -9.29
CA ALA A 417 29.27 -3.19 -10.53
C ALA A 417 28.67 -2.44 -11.73
N ILE A 418 27.47 -1.88 -11.59
CA ILE A 418 26.87 -1.02 -12.61
C ILE A 418 27.73 0.23 -12.86
N GLY A 419 28.30 0.81 -11.80
CA GLY A 419 29.27 1.90 -11.93
C GLY A 419 30.54 1.50 -12.71
N ARG A 420 31.00 0.25 -12.57
CA ARG A 420 32.13 -0.30 -13.35
C ARG A 420 31.74 -0.55 -14.81
N VAL A 421 30.58 -1.17 -15.04
CA VAL A 421 30.04 -1.50 -16.37
C VAL A 421 29.83 -0.22 -17.20
N ASN A 422 29.25 0.84 -16.61
CA ASN A 422 29.07 2.14 -17.28
C ASN A 422 30.38 2.82 -17.71
N ARG A 423 31.54 2.44 -17.14
CA ARG A 423 32.85 3.00 -17.51
C ARG A 423 33.55 2.20 -18.62
N LEU A 424 33.00 1.05 -19.03
CA LEU A 424 33.57 0.26 -20.10
C LEU A 424 33.33 0.94 -21.45
N ALA A 425 34.39 1.13 -22.24
CA ALA A 425 34.27 1.78 -23.55
C ALA A 425 33.38 1.02 -24.56
N CYS A 426 33.11 -0.27 -24.32
CA CYS A 426 32.21 -1.07 -25.12
C CYS A 426 30.74 -0.95 -24.72
N VAL A 427 30.42 -0.34 -23.58
CA VAL A 427 29.06 -0.13 -23.09
C VAL A 427 28.64 1.27 -23.49
N ASP A 428 27.54 1.37 -24.23
CA ASP A 428 26.93 2.65 -24.56
C ASP A 428 26.10 3.13 -23.36
N THR A 429 25.18 2.28 -22.90
CA THR A 429 24.26 2.62 -21.79
C THR A 429 23.83 1.37 -21.02
N VAL A 430 23.77 1.45 -19.70
CA VAL A 430 22.97 0.53 -18.86
C VAL A 430 21.51 0.98 -18.95
N ALA A 431 20.74 0.33 -19.84
CA ALA A 431 19.38 0.75 -20.18
C ALA A 431 18.35 0.42 -19.10
N SER A 432 18.58 -0.63 -18.30
CA SER A 432 17.66 -1.02 -17.22
C SER A 432 18.36 -1.86 -16.16
N LEU A 433 17.91 -1.70 -14.92
CA LEU A 433 18.25 -2.52 -13.76
C LEU A 433 16.96 -2.76 -12.98
N ILE A 434 16.49 -4.00 -12.92
CA ILE A 434 15.21 -4.35 -12.27
C ILE A 434 15.45 -5.54 -11.36
N ARG A 435 14.93 -5.49 -10.13
CA ARG A 435 15.03 -6.61 -9.19
C ARG A 435 14.17 -7.78 -9.67
N VAL A 436 14.57 -9.01 -9.35
CA VAL A 436 13.88 -10.25 -9.78
C VAL A 436 13.51 -11.08 -8.56
N ASN A 437 12.26 -11.57 -8.53
CA ASN A 437 11.78 -12.56 -7.59
C ASN A 437 11.31 -13.82 -8.33
N ASP A 438 11.94 -14.94 -8.01
CA ASP A 438 11.59 -16.26 -8.56
C ASP A 438 10.59 -17.02 -7.70
N ASP A 439 10.49 -16.65 -6.41
CA ASP A 439 9.77 -17.38 -5.36
C ASP A 439 8.43 -16.73 -4.99
#